data_AF-X1CU24-F1
#
_entry.id   AF-X1CU24-F1
#
_cell.length_a   1.000
_cell.length_b   1.000
_cell.length_c   1.000
_cell.angle_alpha   90.00
_cell.angle_beta   90.00
_cell.angle_gamma   90.00
#
_symmetry.space_group_name_H-M   'P 1'
#
loop_
_entity.id
_entity.type
_entity.pdbx_description
1 polymer ?
#
loop_
_entity_poly.entity_id
_entity_poly.type
_entity_poly.pdbx_seq_one_letter_code
_entity_poly.pdbx_strand_id
1 'polypeptide(L)' 'KRFSNFNITSDASSIPYIAKENGAKFIEINIEPSKYTYTIVDILLKGKASDVMLKLENLLEL' A
#
# COMPACT_ATOMS: atom_id res chain seq x y z
N LYS A 1 -7.02 -6.60 -16.07
CA LYS A 1 -6.21 -7.80 -16.43
C LYS A 1 -5.11 -8.15 -15.41
N ARG A 2 -4.84 -7.35 -14.35
CA ARG A 2 -3.64 -7.51 -13.50
C ARG A 2 -3.86 -8.27 -12.16
N PHE A 3 -5.11 -8.64 -11.82
CA PHE A 3 -5.42 -9.30 -10.54
C PHE A 3 -6.36 -10.52 -10.66
N SER A 4 -6.71 -10.97 -11.86
CA SER A 4 -7.69 -12.05 -12.08
C SER A 4 -7.17 -13.46 -11.79
N ASN A 5 -5.90 -13.62 -11.45
CA ASN A 5 -5.28 -14.94 -11.21
C ASN A 5 -4.91 -15.18 -9.74
N PHE A 6 -5.26 -14.27 -8.82
CA PHE A 6 -5.09 -14.52 -7.39
C PHE A 6 -6.27 -15.34 -6.90
N ASN A 7 -6.08 -16.65 -6.71
CA ASN A 7 -6.99 -17.43 -5.87
C ASN A 7 -6.83 -16.93 -4.44
N ILE A 8 -7.75 -16.06 -4.00
CA ILE A 8 -7.80 -15.50 -2.64
C ILE A 8 -8.34 -16.57 -1.70
N THR A 9 -7.55 -17.60 -1.44
CA THR A 9 -7.78 -18.54 -0.34
C THR A 9 -6.41 -18.82 0.31
N SER A 10 -6.39 -18.75 1.64
CA SER A 10 -5.22 -18.92 2.56
C SER A 10 -4.15 -17.82 2.65
N ASP A 11 -3.61 -17.22 1.57
CA ASP A 11 -2.33 -16.47 1.69
C ASP A 11 -2.35 -14.97 1.32
N ALA A 12 -3.40 -14.22 1.70
CA ALA A 12 -3.41 -12.76 1.52
C ALA A 12 -2.22 -12.03 2.19
N SER A 13 -1.64 -12.64 3.23
CA SER A 13 -0.43 -12.18 3.92
C SER A 13 0.85 -12.29 3.08
N SER A 14 0.87 -13.14 2.05
CA SER A 14 2.03 -13.31 1.14
C SER A 14 2.11 -12.22 0.08
N ILE A 15 0.98 -11.57 -0.25
CA ILE A 15 0.87 -10.57 -1.31
C ILE A 15 1.92 -9.45 -1.17
N PRO A 16 2.13 -8.85 0.02
CA PRO A 16 3.11 -7.77 0.15
C PRO A 16 4.55 -8.23 -0.09
N TYR A 17 4.89 -9.46 0.33
CA TYR A 17 6.22 -10.02 0.13
C TYR A 17 6.49 -10.32 -1.34
N ILE A 18 5.55 -10.99 -2.03
CA ILE A 18 5.66 -11.28 -3.47
C ILE A 18 5.78 -9.97 -4.27
N ALA A 19 4.97 -8.96 -3.95
CA ALA A 19 5.05 -7.68 -4.63
C ALA A 19 6.41 -6.97 -4.38
N LYS A 20 6.95 -7.05 -3.16
CA LYS A 20 8.30 -6.52 -2.84
C LYS A 20 9.39 -7.22 -3.65
N GLU A 21 9.35 -8.55 -3.75
CA GLU A 21 10.28 -9.34 -4.57
C GLU A 21 10.22 -8.96 -6.06
N ASN A 22 9.03 -8.57 -6.54
CA ASN A 22 8.83 -8.08 -7.91
C ASN A 22 9.14 -6.57 -8.07
N GLY A 23 9.79 -5.94 -7.09
CA GLY A 23 10.25 -4.55 -7.17
C GLY A 23 9.18 -3.51 -6.89
N ALA A 24 8.03 -3.88 -6.30
CA ALA A 24 7.01 -2.91 -5.92
C ALA A 24 7.50 -1.96 -4.83
N LYS A 25 7.08 -0.70 -4.93
CA LYS A 25 7.21 0.30 -3.87
C LYS A 25 5.93 0.38 -3.05
N PHE A 26 6.08 0.43 -1.74
CA PHE A 26 4.98 0.45 -0.80
C PHE A 26 4.81 1.83 -0.18
N ILE A 27 3.60 2.37 -0.32
CA ILE A 27 3.17 3.59 0.35
C ILE A 27 2.09 3.19 1.35
N GLU A 28 2.30 3.49 2.63
CA GLU A 28 1.30 3.33 3.68
C GLU A 28 0.62 4.68 3.94
N ILE A 29 -0.71 4.69 4.03
CA ILE A 29 -1.48 5.85 4.47
C ILE A 29 -2.15 5.47 5.77
N ASN A 30 -1.65 6.00 6.88
CA ASN A 30 -2.18 5.67 8.20
C ASN A 30 -1.91 6.80 9.20
N ILE A 31 -2.74 6.94 10.23
CA ILE A 31 -2.53 7.95 11.27
C ILE A 31 -1.30 7.57 12.11
N GLU A 32 -1.22 6.29 12.48
CA GLU A 32 -0.16 5.72 13.29
C GLU A 32 0.57 4.59 12.55
N PRO A 33 1.88 4.39 12.78
CA PRO A 33 2.62 3.25 12.21
C PRO A 33 1.99 1.91 12.57
N SER A 34 1.93 1.00 11.60
CA SER A 34 1.53 -0.38 11.79
C SER A 34 2.74 -1.32 11.92
N LYS A 35 2.48 -2.61 12.14
CA LYS A 35 3.53 -3.65 12.11
C LYS A 35 4.25 -3.77 10.75
N TYR A 36 3.69 -3.19 9.69
CA TYR A 36 4.25 -3.23 8.34
C TYR A 36 5.16 -2.02 8.04
N THR A 37 5.01 -0.91 8.77
CA THR A 37 5.68 0.36 8.50
C THR A 37 7.20 0.23 8.46
N TYR A 38 7.78 -0.52 9.39
CA TYR A 38 9.24 -0.66 9.52
C TYR A 38 9.78 -1.94 8.86
N THR A 39 8.94 -2.67 8.11
CA THR A 39 9.34 -3.94 7.49
C THR A 39 9.28 -3.89 5.97
N ILE A 40 8.15 -3.47 5.39
CA ILE A 40 7.92 -3.55 3.94
C ILE A 40 7.65 -2.17 3.30
N VAL A 41 7.22 -1.19 4.09
CA VAL A 41 6.80 0.13 3.61
C VAL A 41 8.02 1.00 3.28
N ASP A 42 7.99 1.64 2.12
CA ASP A 42 9.04 2.56 1.67
C ASP A 42 8.72 4.01 2.06
N ILE A 43 7.43 4.39 2.05
CA ILE A 43 6.96 5.74 2.39
C ILE A 43 5.73 5.64 3.30
N LEU A 44 5.76 6.29 4.47
CA LEU A 44 4.57 6.47 5.32
C LEU A 44 4.02 7.88 5.12
N LEU A 45 2.80 7.98 4.61
CA LEU A 45 2.01 9.20 4.56
C LEU A 45 1.11 9.25 5.79
N LYS A 46 1.49 10.06 6.78
CA LYS A 46 0.75 10.16 8.03
C LYS A 46 -0.55 10.95 7.85
N GLY A 47 -1.69 10.34 8.13
CA GLY A 47 -2.99 10.99 8.10
C GLY A 47 -4.17 10.03 7.87
N LYS A 48 -5.39 10.57 7.94
CA LYS A 48 -6.59 9.84 7.51
C LYS A 48 -6.53 9.59 6.01
N ALA A 49 -6.93 8.40 5.59
CA ALA A 49 -6.94 8.01 4.19
C ALA A 49 -7.74 8.98 3.31
N SER A 50 -8.91 9.43 3.76
CA SER A 50 -9.72 10.44 3.07
C SER A 50 -8.93 11.70 2.75
N ASP A 51 -8.24 12.25 3.74
CA ASP A 51 -7.61 13.57 3.65
C ASP A 51 -6.33 13.50 2.82
N VAL A 52 -5.57 12.41 2.95
CA VAL A 52 -4.35 12.17 2.16
C VAL A 52 -4.70 11.93 0.69
N MET A 53 -5.74 11.13 0.41
CA MET A 53 -6.15 10.85 -0.97
C MET A 53 -6.65 12.11 -1.68
N LEU A 54 -7.43 12.97 -1.00
CA LEU A 54 -7.84 14.27 -1.56
C LEU A 54 -6.64 15.17 -1.87
N LYS A 55 -5.61 15.17 -1.01
CA LYS A 55 -4.38 15.94 -1.27
C LYS A 55 -3.60 15.37 -2.46
N LEU A 56 -3.54 14.04 -2.60
CA LEU A 56 -2.88 13.37 -3.72
C LEU A 56 -3.61 13.64 -5.04
N GLU A 57 -4.94 13.56 -5.07
CA GLU A 57 -5.76 13.89 -6.23
C GLU A 57 -5.49 15.32 -6.70
N ASN A 58 -5.55 16.30 -5.78
CA ASN A 58 -5.22 17.69 -6.09
C ASN A 58 -3.79 17.88 -6.61
N LEU A 59 -2.80 17.17 -6.06
CA LEU A 59 -1.40 17.28 -6.47
C LEU A 59 -1.14 16.65 -7.85
N LEU A 60 -1.88 15.60 -8.19
CA LEU A 60 -1.77 14.89 -9.46
C LEU A 60 -2.67 15.49 -10.56
N GLU A 61 -3.41 16.55 -10.24
CA GLU A 61 -4.37 17.19 -11.14
C GLU A 61 -5.42 16.18 -11.69
N LEU A 62 -5.87 15.26 -10.82
CA LEU A 62 -6.87 14.24 -11.12
C LEU A 62 -8.30 14.69 -10.80
#